data_AF-A0A4Y1ZRD0-F1
#
_entry.id   AF-A0A4Y1ZRD0-F1
#
_cell.length_a   1.000
_cell.length_b   1.000
_cell.length_c   1.000
_cell.angle_alpha   90.00
_cell.angle_beta   90.00
_cell.angle_gamma   90.00
#
_symmetry.space_group_name_H-M   'P 1'
#
loop_
_entity.id
_entity.type
_entity.pdbx_description
1 polymer ?
#
loop_
_entity_poly.entity_id
_entity_poly.type
_entity_poly.pdbx_seq_one_letter_code
_entity_poly.pdbx_strand_id
1 'polypeptide(L)'
;MPMCSIETGPYYFHYLIHENVCYLALCEKSFSKRLAFAYLEDLKNEFSTHYGKMVPTAMRPYSCIEFDTYMQKAKKSYSDNRARRNITHLNTELQDVQRIMVQNIDEVLQRGAALSGM
;
A
#
# COMPACT_ATOMS: atom_id res chain seq x y z
N MET A 1 3.37 12.70 1.53
CA MET A 1 2.46 11.83 0.76
C MET A 1 1.52 11.15 1.74
N PRO A 2 0.20 11.09 1.51
CA PRO A 2 -0.70 10.58 2.53
C PRO A 2 -0.55 9.06 2.62
N MET A 3 -0.02 8.62 3.76
CA MET A 3 0.02 7.24 4.21
C MET A 3 -1.00 7.11 5.35
N CYS A 4 -1.81 6.05 5.33
CA CYS A 4 -2.75 5.78 6.41
C CYS A 4 -2.98 4.27 6.55
N SER A 5 -3.39 3.88 7.75
CA SER A 5 -3.91 2.54 8.03
C SER A 5 -5.40 2.65 8.34
N ILE A 6 -6.20 1.72 7.83
CA ILE A 6 -7.62 1.59 8.15
C ILE A 6 -7.78 0.26 8.90
N GLU A 7 -8.28 0.35 10.13
CA GLU A 7 -8.56 -0.78 11.00
C GLU A 7 -9.89 -1.42 10.62
N THR A 8 -9.88 -2.74 10.42
CA THR A 8 -11.08 -3.52 10.11
C THR A 8 -11.00 -4.91 10.76
N GLY A 9 -11.69 -5.08 11.89
CA GLY A 9 -11.72 -6.35 12.61
C GLY A 9 -10.29 -6.83 12.98
N PRO A 10 -9.85 -8.03 12.58
CA PRO A 10 -8.51 -8.54 12.86
C PRO A 10 -7.44 -8.08 11.86
N TYR A 11 -7.77 -7.18 10.93
CA TYR A 11 -6.89 -6.75 9.84
C TYR A 11 -6.65 -5.24 9.84
N TYR A 12 -5.60 -4.84 9.13
CA TYR A 12 -5.37 -3.47 8.66
C TYR A 12 -5.32 -3.43 7.15
N PHE A 13 -6.01 -2.46 6.56
CA PHE A 13 -5.65 -1.94 5.25
C PHE A 13 -4.55 -0.88 5.44
N HIS A 14 -3.41 -1.02 4.79
CA HIS A 14 -2.40 0.01 4.69
C HIS A 14 -2.42 0.58 3.28
N TYR A 15 -2.42 1.90 3.15
CA TYR A 15 -2.32 2.53 1.84
C TYR A 15 -1.34 3.69 1.79
N LEU A 16 -0.80 3.90 0.60
CA LEU A 16 0.05 5.02 0.22
C LEU A 16 -0.49 5.60 -1.08
N ILE A 17 -0.65 6.92 -1.16
CA ILE A 17 -1.06 7.60 -2.39
C ILE A 17 0.11 8.40 -2.94
N HIS A 18 0.42 8.19 -4.21
CA HIS A 18 1.45 8.90 -4.96
C HIS A 18 0.99 9.13 -6.39
N GLU A 19 1.14 10.35 -6.92
CA GLU A 19 0.80 10.71 -8.31
C GLU A 19 -0.55 10.17 -8.80
N ASN A 20 -1.60 10.32 -7.99
CA ASN A 20 -2.98 9.84 -8.25
C ASN A 20 -3.14 8.31 -8.31
N VAL A 21 -2.14 7.54 -7.87
CA VAL A 21 -2.21 6.09 -7.70
C VAL A 21 -2.29 5.75 -6.22
N CYS A 22 -3.26 4.91 -5.86
CA CYS A 22 -3.39 4.34 -4.51
C CYS A 22 -2.80 2.94 -4.47
N TYR A 23 -1.74 2.77 -3.68
CA TYR A 23 -1.13 1.47 -3.38
C TYR A 23 -1.75 0.97 -2.08
N LEU A 24 -2.42 -0.18 -2.12
CA LEU A 24 -3.19 -0.71 -0.99
C LEU A 24 -2.80 -2.16 -0.70
N ALA A 25 -2.61 -2.47 0.58
CA ALA A 25 -2.39 -3.84 1.06
C ALA A 25 -3.27 -4.15 2.27
N LEU A 26 -3.76 -5.38 2.35
CA LEU A 26 -4.48 -5.92 3.51
C LEU A 26 -3.58 -6.94 4.22
N CYS A 27 -3.42 -6.80 5.53
CA CYS A 27 -2.70 -7.78 6.34
C CYS A 27 -3.31 -7.91 7.74
N GLU A 28 -2.98 -8.99 8.44
CA GLU A 28 -3.31 -9.16 9.86
C GLU A 28 -2.69 -8.04 10.70
N LYS A 29 -3.36 -7.69 11.81
CA LYS A 29 -2.83 -6.71 12.77
C LYS A 29 -1.47 -7.09 13.37
N SER A 30 -1.16 -8.39 13.39
CA SER A 30 0.12 -8.96 13.83
C SER A 30 1.27 -8.66 12.87
N PHE A 31 0.97 -8.36 11.60
CA PHE A 31 1.97 -8.06 10.60
C PHE A 31 2.62 -6.69 10.85
N SER A 32 3.92 -6.59 10.64
CA SER A 32 4.66 -5.35 10.91
C SER A 32 4.20 -4.23 9.99
N LYS A 33 3.62 -3.18 10.58
CA LYS A 33 3.25 -1.93 9.88
C LYS A 33 4.42 -1.40 9.05
N ARG A 34 5.66 -1.43 9.58
CA ARG A 34 6.85 -0.99 8.85
C ARG A 34 7.11 -1.81 7.59
N LEU A 35 6.93 -3.12 7.66
CA LEU A 35 7.10 -3.99 6.48
C LEU A 35 5.98 -3.79 5.47
N ALA A 36 4.75 -3.51 5.92
CA ALA A 36 3.64 -3.21 5.02
C ALA A 36 3.91 -1.93 4.22
N PHE A 37 4.34 -0.85 4.87
CA PHE A 37 4.69 0.39 4.16
C PHE A 37 5.95 0.26 3.31
N ALA A 38 6.93 -0.53 3.73
CA ALA A 38 8.10 -0.84 2.88
C ALA A 38 7.69 -1.57 1.59
N TYR A 39 6.78 -2.55 1.70
CA TYR A 39 6.20 -3.21 0.52
C TYR A 39 5.48 -2.21 -0.40
N LEU A 40 4.67 -1.31 0.16
CA LEU A 40 3.94 -0.31 -0.63
C LEU A 40 4.87 0.69 -1.32
N GLU A 41 5.97 1.12 -0.68
CA GLU A 41 6.99 1.97 -1.30
C GLU A 41 7.72 1.25 -2.45
N ASP A 42 8.04 -0.04 -2.28
CA ASP A 42 8.65 -0.86 -3.33
C ASP A 42 7.72 -0.97 -4.55
N LEU A 43 6.43 -1.28 -4.32
CA LEU A 43 5.42 -1.27 -5.38
C LEU A 43 5.32 0.10 -6.05
N LYS A 44 5.32 1.19 -5.26
CA LYS A 44 5.23 2.54 -5.78
C LYS A 44 6.41 2.90 -6.66
N ASN A 45 7.63 2.57 -6.24
CA ASN A 45 8.84 2.85 -7.00
C ASN A 45 8.83 2.11 -8.34
N GLU A 46 8.57 0.80 -8.30
CA GLU A 46 8.56 -0.03 -9.50
C GLU A 46 7.44 0.38 -10.46
N PHE A 47 6.22 0.56 -9.95
CA PHE A 47 5.07 0.92 -10.75
C PHE A 47 5.24 2.31 -11.37
N SER A 48 5.68 3.31 -10.61
CA SER A 48 5.85 4.68 -11.14
C SER A 48 6.91 4.70 -12.24
N THR A 49 7.98 3.92 -12.08
CA THR A 49 9.06 3.80 -13.08
C THR A 49 8.57 3.22 -14.40
N HIS A 50 7.77 2.16 -14.36
CA HIS A 50 7.36 1.42 -15.57
C HIS A 50 6.02 1.88 -16.15
N TYR A 51 5.06 2.25 -15.29
CA TYR A 51 3.66 2.49 -15.65
C TYR A 51 3.17 3.91 -15.34
N GLY A 52 3.94 4.74 -14.59
CA GLY A 52 3.49 6.06 -14.13
C GLY A 52 2.98 6.99 -15.23
N LYS A 53 3.68 7.02 -16.39
CA LYS A 53 3.27 7.82 -17.55
C LYS A 53 1.96 7.36 -18.20
N MET A 54 1.56 6.12 -17.98
CA MET A 54 0.36 5.52 -18.57
C MET A 54 -0.89 5.87 -17.79
N VAL A 55 -0.75 6.09 -16.47
CA VAL A 55 -1.84 6.29 -15.52
C VAL A 55 -2.86 7.35 -15.98
N PRO A 56 -2.47 8.55 -16.46
CA PRO A 56 -3.43 9.57 -16.86
C PRO A 56 -4.28 9.18 -18.08
N THR A 57 -3.81 8.22 -18.87
CA THR A 57 -4.44 7.76 -20.12
C THR A 57 -5.09 6.37 -19.99
N ALA A 58 -5.00 5.74 -18.82
CA ALA A 58 -5.57 4.42 -18.59
C ALA A 58 -7.10 4.49 -18.57
N MET A 59 -7.72 4.06 -19.67
CA MET A 59 -9.18 4.08 -19.82
C MET A 59 -9.85 2.75 -19.46
N ARG A 60 -9.09 1.66 -19.40
CA ARG A 60 -9.63 0.31 -19.15
C ARG A 60 -9.29 -0.15 -17.74
N PRO A 61 -10.21 -0.83 -17.04
CA PRO A 61 -9.87 -1.57 -15.84
C PRO A 61 -8.70 -2.51 -16.12
N TYR A 62 -7.76 -2.60 -15.18
CA TYR A 62 -6.61 -3.50 -15.24
C TYR A 62 -5.66 -3.26 -16.44
N SER A 63 -5.54 -2.02 -16.94
CA SER A 63 -4.56 -1.67 -18.00
C SER A 63 -3.10 -2.01 -17.67
N CYS A 64 -2.76 -2.26 -16.40
CA CYS A 64 -1.42 -2.60 -15.94
C CYS A 64 -1.34 -4.02 -15.33
N ILE A 65 -2.16 -4.97 -15.81
CA ILE A 65 -2.28 -6.32 -15.23
C ILE A 65 -0.94 -7.09 -15.19
N GLU A 66 -0.03 -6.82 -16.11
CA GLU A 66 1.30 -7.44 -16.16
C GLU A 66 2.14 -7.16 -14.90
N PHE A 67 1.84 -6.05 -14.20
CA PHE A 67 2.48 -5.69 -12.94
C PHE A 67 2.19 -6.69 -11.81
N ASP A 68 1.13 -7.52 -11.91
CA ASP A 68 0.83 -8.56 -10.91
C ASP A 68 2.02 -9.50 -10.68
N THR A 69 2.77 -9.84 -11.73
CA THR A 69 3.97 -10.69 -11.63
C THR A 69 4.99 -10.11 -10.63
N TYR A 70 5.22 -8.79 -10.70
CA TYR A 70 6.10 -8.11 -9.76
C TYR A 70 5.46 -8.05 -8.37
N MET A 71 4.17 -7.73 -8.26
CA MET A 71 3.45 -7.68 -6.98
C MET A 71 3.54 -8.99 -6.20
N GLN A 72 3.38 -10.14 -6.88
CA GLN A 72 3.49 -11.46 -6.25
C GLN A 72 4.92 -11.76 -5.80
N LYS A 73 5.92 -11.42 -6.61
CA LYS A 73 7.34 -11.59 -6.26
C LYS A 73 7.71 -10.75 -5.04
N ALA A 74 7.33 -9.47 -5.03
CA ALA A 74 7.56 -8.57 -3.92
C ALA A 74 6.83 -9.09 -2.66
N LYS A 75 5.53 -9.43 -2.77
CA LYS A 75 4.75 -9.98 -1.65
C LYS A 75 5.43 -11.18 -1.00
N LYS A 76 5.95 -12.12 -1.80
CA LYS A 76 6.69 -13.29 -1.29
C LYS A 76 7.90 -12.84 -0.46
N SER A 77 8.70 -11.92 -0.96
CA SER A 77 9.89 -11.39 -0.28
C SER A 77 9.57 -10.70 1.06
N TYR A 78 8.48 -9.93 1.14
CA TYR A 78 8.08 -9.27 2.39
C TYR A 78 7.35 -10.20 3.36
N SER A 79 6.72 -11.27 2.86
CA SER A 79 6.06 -12.27 3.70
C SER A 79 7.04 -13.31 4.29
N ASP A 80 8.15 -13.63 3.62
CA ASP A 80 9.12 -14.64 4.07
C ASP A 80 10.07 -14.10 5.15
N ASN A 81 10.09 -14.77 6.31
CA ASN A 81 10.88 -14.38 7.48
C ASN A 81 12.41 -14.35 7.23
N ARG A 82 12.93 -15.14 6.28
CA ARG A 82 14.36 -15.13 5.93
C ARG A 82 14.71 -13.92 5.08
N ALA A 83 13.87 -13.60 4.10
CA ALA A 83 14.06 -12.46 3.21
C ALA A 83 13.90 -11.11 3.95
N ARG A 84 13.00 -11.06 4.96
CA ARG A 84 12.80 -9.88 5.82
C ARG A 84 14.09 -9.34 6.46
N ARG A 85 15.00 -10.21 6.92
CA ARG A 85 16.25 -9.77 7.60
C ARG A 85 17.12 -8.90 6.69
N ASN A 86 17.17 -9.22 5.40
CA ASN A 86 17.96 -8.48 4.43
C ASN A 86 17.27 -7.16 4.05
N ILE A 87 15.94 -7.17 3.92
CA ILE A 87 15.12 -5.99 3.57
C ILE A 87 15.11 -4.94 4.70
N THR A 88 15.12 -5.37 5.96
CA THR A 88 15.07 -4.46 7.12
C THR A 88 16.34 -3.61 7.24
N HIS A 89 17.49 -4.12 6.79
CA HIS A 89 18.75 -3.38 6.75
C HIS A 89 18.79 -2.30 5.65
N LEU A 90 18.10 -2.52 4.54
CA LEU A 90 18.07 -1.59 3.40
C LEU A 90 17.04 -0.46 3.60
N ASN A 91 16.00 -0.69 4.41
CA ASN A 91 14.91 0.28 4.63
C ASN A 91 15.22 1.27 5.77
N THR A 92 16.22 2.12 5.60
CA THR A 92 16.54 3.25 6.50
C THR A 92 15.64 4.47 6.29
N GLU A 93 14.83 4.51 5.22
CA GLU A 93 14.02 5.67 4.82
C GLU A 93 12.68 5.79 5.57
N LEU A 94 12.15 4.70 6.11
CA LEU A 94 10.87 4.68 6.85
C LEU A 94 11.05 5.05 8.33
N GLN A 95 11.61 6.24 8.60
CA GLN A 95 11.93 6.68 9.96
C GLN A 95 10.70 6.98 10.83
N ASP A 96 9.56 7.33 10.22
CA ASP A 96 8.39 7.88 10.93
C ASP A 96 7.10 7.05 10.81
N VAL A 97 7.19 5.72 10.66
CA VAL A 97 6.00 4.83 10.54
C VAL A 97 5.01 4.96 11.71
N GLN A 98 5.50 5.35 12.89
CA GLN A 98 4.66 5.57 14.07
C GLN A 98 3.69 6.76 13.91
N ARG A 99 4.00 7.74 13.04
CA ARG A 99 3.18 8.93 12.81
C ARG A 99 2.06 8.69 11.80
N ILE A 100 2.03 7.50 11.18
CA ILE A 100 1.01 7.13 10.20
C ILE A 100 -0.34 7.00 10.91
N MET A 101 -1.30 7.79 10.42
CA MET A 101 -2.67 7.82 10.93
C MET A 101 -3.30 6.43 10.85
N VAL A 102 -4.11 6.10 11.86
CA VAL A 102 -4.95 4.91 11.88
C VAL A 102 -6.40 5.40 12.00
N GLN A 103 -7.28 4.90 11.15
CA GLN A 103 -8.70 5.23 11.12
C GLN A 103 -9.54 3.97 11.22
N ASN A 104 -10.75 4.06 11.77
CA ASN A 104 -11.67 2.93 11.75
C ASN A 104 -12.37 2.83 10.39
N ILE A 105 -12.59 1.60 9.89
CA ILE A 105 -13.27 1.39 8.60
C ILE A 105 -14.69 1.96 8.58
N ASP A 106 -15.43 1.90 9.68
CA ASP A 106 -16.80 2.40 9.77
C ASP A 106 -16.84 3.92 9.58
N GLU A 107 -15.89 4.64 10.19
CA GLU A 107 -15.74 6.10 10.04
C GLU A 107 -15.38 6.50 8.60
N VAL A 108 -14.60 5.68 7.91
CA VAL A 108 -14.25 5.91 6.50
C VAL A 108 -15.46 5.68 5.59
N LEU A 109 -16.21 4.59 5.82
CA LEU A 109 -17.39 4.26 5.02
C LEU A 109 -18.52 5.27 5.20
N GLN A 110 -18.76 5.74 6.43
CA GLN A 110 -19.76 6.78 6.70
C GLN A 110 -19.45 8.09 5.97
N ARG A 111 -18.17 8.51 5.95
CA ARG A 111 -17.73 9.67 5.16
C ARG A 111 -17.96 9.45 3.66
N GLY A 112 -17.68 8.26 3.14
CA GLY A 112 -17.93 7.92 1.74
C GLY A 112 -19.43 7.97 1.37
N ALA A 113 -20.29 7.46 2.24
CA ALA A 113 -21.74 7.50 2.05
C ALA A 113 -22.28 8.94 2.05
N ALA A 114 -21.79 9.79 2.94
CA ALA A 114 -22.16 11.22 2.99
C ALA A 114 -21.77 11.97 1.70
N LEU A 115 -20.63 11.63 1.10
CA LEU A 115 -20.15 12.24 -0.15
C LEU A 115 -20.89 11.75 -1.39
N SER A 116 -21.38 10.50 -1.38
CA SER A 116 -22.11 9.89 -2.50
C SER A 116 -23.60 10.28 -2.53
N GLY A 117 -24.11 10.84 -1.43
CA GLY A 117 -25.47 11.36 -1.31
C GLY A 117 -25.64 12.83 -1.71
N MET A 118 -24.58 13.48 -2.21
CA MET A 118 -24.58 14.85 -2.75
C MET A 118 -24.65 14.83 -4.27
#